data_AF-A0A3M1L6P0-F1
#
_entry.id   AF-A0A3M1L6P0-F1
#
_cell.length_a   1.000
_cell.length_b   1.000
_cell.length_c   1.000
_cell.angle_alpha   90.00
_cell.angle_beta   90.00
_cell.angle_gamma   90.00
#
_symmetry.space_group_name_H-M   'P 1'
#
loop_
_entity.id
_entity.type
_entity.pdbx_description
1 polymer ?
#
loop_
_entity_poly.entity_id
_entity_poly.type
_entity_poly.pdbx_seq_one_letter_code
_entity_poly.pdbx_strand_id
1 'polypeptide(L)'
;MLVLLFFLLGSAALVLGFAEEELGFRDRDGTYYPPSGDFPADRISTIHDDLTFGLAIAAGFTVTDSHTLRIWDQLVDSEVLPSQPVSYTYGNAGFYTPPNPLLACAGKNHARQIWPTSKFDADTASVTSRFGPYSPFFHFPHLGGADLQALHDWGWGITDTLRGYEAYAWGRLTDLTLMQAVANDGCIITRTVTISMPWEAGSLEAFATYLHTLADAHSHADCVDALAAHTPPAPWGTHTVPALGDDSVYACDYNPTSPQNDDAHGREFGSTYTDTQRTIAAARAVYAELSARSWAREGVYVPLPLTATLVVSGEETTLDGALVRFVTGWDYNEPARRRAYMDSLVQALMAQPRTSVRRVYLPLAMRNP
;
A
#
# COMPACT_ATOMS: atom_id res chain seq x y z
N MET A 1 -56.86 -10.93 -1.41
CA MET A 1 -55.96 -11.54 -0.40
C MET A 1 -54.64 -11.79 -1.10
N LEU A 2 -53.74 -10.81 -0.96
CA LEU A 2 -52.48 -10.67 -1.68
C LEU A 2 -51.38 -10.99 -0.65
N VAL A 3 -50.88 -12.22 -0.65
CA VAL A 3 -49.79 -12.66 0.23
C VAL A 3 -48.89 -13.56 -0.61
N LEU A 4 -47.57 -13.40 -0.42
CA LEU A 4 -46.44 -14.04 -1.11
C LEU A 4 -45.93 -13.34 -2.37
N LEU A 5 -45.43 -12.12 -2.18
CA LEU A 5 -44.44 -11.49 -3.07
C LEU A 5 -43.48 -10.64 -2.22
N PHE A 6 -42.74 -11.29 -1.30
CA PHE A 6 -41.77 -10.58 -0.43
C PHE A 6 -40.55 -11.42 -0.01
N PHE A 7 -40.19 -12.42 -0.81
CA PHE A 7 -38.89 -13.11 -0.69
C PHE A 7 -38.28 -13.13 -2.09
N LEU A 8 -37.03 -12.64 -2.24
CA LEU A 8 -36.21 -12.50 -3.46
C LEU A 8 -35.98 -11.08 -4.01
N LEU A 9 -36.14 -10.05 -3.18
CA LEU A 9 -35.30 -8.84 -3.29
C LEU A 9 -34.38 -8.79 -2.07
N GLY A 10 -33.64 -9.87 -1.86
CA GLY A 10 -32.38 -9.77 -1.14
C GLY A 10 -31.46 -8.95 -2.03
N SER A 11 -31.57 -7.63 -1.92
CA SER A 11 -30.59 -6.70 -2.47
C SER A 11 -29.23 -7.28 -2.12
N ALA A 12 -28.47 -7.64 -3.15
CA ALA A 12 -27.06 -7.94 -3.03
C ALA A 12 -26.42 -6.68 -2.44
N ALA A 13 -26.41 -6.57 -1.11
CA ALA A 13 -25.56 -5.65 -0.40
C ALA A 13 -24.16 -6.20 -0.65
N LEU A 14 -23.61 -5.88 -1.81
CA LEU A 14 -22.25 -6.22 -2.20
C LEU A 14 -21.37 -5.75 -1.05
N VAL A 15 -20.61 -6.67 -0.44
CA VAL A 15 -19.35 -6.25 0.18
C VAL A 15 -18.57 -5.72 -1.02
N LEU A 16 -18.46 -4.41 -1.13
CA LEU A 16 -17.52 -3.82 -2.06
C LEU A 16 -16.17 -4.15 -1.45
N GLY A 17 -15.53 -5.17 -2.04
CA GLY A 17 -14.10 -5.33 -1.89
C GLY A 17 -13.46 -4.05 -2.39
N PHE A 18 -12.77 -3.35 -1.51
CA PHE A 18 -12.61 -1.92 -1.65
C PHE A 18 -11.36 -1.56 -2.41
N ALA A 19 -11.17 -1.96 -3.69
CA ALA A 19 -10.06 -1.50 -4.56
C ALA A 19 -9.62 -0.11 -4.14
N GLU A 20 -8.38 0.05 -3.69
CA GLU A 20 -7.90 1.38 -3.37
C GLU A 20 -8.00 2.12 -4.66
N GLU A 21 -7.43 1.53 -5.72
CA GLU A 21 -7.29 2.22 -6.98
C GLU A 21 -7.20 1.16 -8.10
N GLU A 22 -8.07 1.21 -9.12
CA GLU A 22 -7.73 0.53 -10.38
C GLU A 22 -6.67 1.40 -11.08
N LEU A 23 -5.41 1.04 -10.87
CA LEU A 23 -4.27 1.79 -11.37
C LEU A 23 -3.74 1.24 -12.68
N GLY A 24 -3.25 2.17 -13.50
CA GLY A 24 -2.39 1.79 -14.59
C GLY A 24 -1.02 1.47 -14.00
N PHE A 25 -0.34 0.48 -14.54
CA PHE A 25 0.97 0.07 -14.05
C PHE A 25 2.00 0.20 -15.16
N ARG A 26 3.28 0.35 -14.81
CA ARG A 26 4.37 0.36 -15.81
C ARG A 26 5.19 -0.90 -15.68
N ASP A 27 5.49 -1.61 -16.77
CA ASP A 27 6.42 -2.76 -16.73
C ASP A 27 7.85 -2.33 -16.34
N ARG A 28 8.73 -3.31 -16.12
CA ARG A 28 10.16 -3.13 -15.86
C ARG A 28 10.86 -2.34 -16.97
N ASP A 29 10.37 -2.41 -18.20
CA ASP A 29 10.88 -1.64 -19.35
C ASP A 29 10.28 -0.23 -19.46
N GLY A 30 9.36 0.14 -18.55
CA GLY A 30 8.68 1.43 -18.52
C GLY A 30 7.38 1.50 -19.30
N THR A 31 6.98 0.42 -20.00
CA THR A 31 5.72 0.34 -20.76
C THR A 31 4.53 0.55 -19.83
N TYR A 32 3.74 1.60 -20.07
CA TYR A 32 2.53 1.87 -19.29
C TYR A 32 1.34 1.06 -19.81
N TYR A 33 0.71 0.32 -18.90
CA TYR A 33 -0.54 -0.37 -19.09
C TYR A 33 -1.63 0.39 -18.34
N PRO A 34 -2.64 0.92 -19.04
CA PRO A 34 -3.79 1.51 -18.36
C PRO A 34 -4.55 0.43 -17.57
N PRO A 35 -5.35 0.82 -16.57
CA PRO A 35 -6.24 -0.11 -15.88
C PRO A 35 -7.19 -0.79 -16.87
N SER A 36 -7.64 -2.00 -16.57
CA SER A 36 -8.61 -2.71 -17.42
C SER A 36 -10.02 -2.13 -17.26
N GLY A 37 -10.57 -1.50 -18.31
CA GLY A 37 -11.93 -0.94 -18.32
C GLY A 37 -11.98 0.47 -18.89
N ASP A 38 -13.13 1.15 -18.84
CA ASP A 38 -13.27 2.60 -19.10
C ASP A 38 -12.68 3.42 -17.93
N PHE A 39 -11.55 2.99 -17.38
CA PHE A 39 -10.88 3.68 -16.29
C PHE A 39 -10.03 4.81 -16.86
N PRO A 40 -10.37 6.07 -16.56
CA PRO A 40 -9.73 7.17 -17.23
C PRO A 40 -8.33 7.39 -16.66
N ALA A 41 -7.39 7.73 -17.54
CA ALA A 41 -5.96 7.84 -17.23
C ALA A 41 -5.61 8.92 -16.18
N ASP A 42 -6.61 9.66 -15.71
CA ASP A 42 -6.54 10.88 -14.91
C ASP A 42 -7.08 10.70 -13.49
N ARG A 43 -7.29 9.47 -12.99
CA ARG A 43 -7.90 9.31 -11.67
C ARG A 43 -6.95 9.41 -10.50
N ILE A 44 -5.79 8.74 -10.48
CA ILE A 44 -5.05 8.66 -9.22
C ILE A 44 -3.51 8.67 -9.36
N SER A 45 -2.89 9.44 -8.47
CA SER A 45 -1.46 9.68 -8.32
C SER A 45 -1.19 9.50 -6.84
N THR A 46 -0.51 8.41 -6.49
CA THR A 46 -0.12 8.05 -5.12
C THR A 46 1.35 8.35 -4.92
N ILE A 47 1.79 8.40 -3.65
CA ILE A 47 3.22 8.39 -3.35
C ILE A 47 3.87 7.12 -3.92
N HIS A 48 3.17 5.99 -3.82
CA HIS A 48 3.66 4.66 -4.17
C HIS A 48 4.00 4.54 -5.67
N ASP A 49 3.10 4.93 -6.58
CA ASP A 49 3.39 4.88 -8.02
C ASP A 49 4.30 6.04 -8.45
N ASP A 50 3.92 7.28 -8.15
CA ASP A 50 4.56 8.42 -8.81
C ASP A 50 5.91 8.77 -8.17
N LEU A 51 6.03 8.68 -6.84
CA LEU A 51 7.20 9.19 -6.14
C LEU A 51 8.31 8.14 -6.00
N THR A 52 7.97 6.86 -5.79
CA THR A 52 8.95 5.77 -5.54
C THR A 52 10.03 5.68 -6.61
N PHE A 53 9.66 5.79 -7.89
CA PHE A 53 10.63 5.78 -8.99
C PHE A 53 11.62 6.96 -8.89
N GLY A 54 11.12 8.18 -8.70
CA GLY A 54 11.96 9.38 -8.58
C GLY A 54 12.88 9.32 -7.35
N LEU A 55 12.36 8.86 -6.21
CA LEU A 55 13.13 8.68 -4.99
C LEU A 55 14.24 7.63 -5.17
N ALA A 56 13.97 6.52 -5.85
CA ALA A 56 14.97 5.51 -6.14
C ALA A 56 16.10 6.04 -7.05
N ILE A 57 15.76 6.82 -8.09
CA ILE A 57 16.78 7.50 -8.93
C ILE A 57 17.61 8.47 -8.10
N ALA A 58 16.97 9.29 -7.25
CA ALA A 58 17.65 10.22 -6.35
C ALA A 58 18.54 9.49 -5.34
N ALA A 59 18.13 8.31 -4.87
CA ALA A 59 18.91 7.45 -3.99
C ALA A 59 20.06 6.77 -4.73
N GLY A 60 20.04 6.72 -6.06
CA GLY A 60 21.16 6.23 -6.88
C GLY A 60 21.02 4.81 -7.39
N PHE A 61 19.81 4.25 -7.37
CA PHE A 61 19.49 3.00 -8.07
C PHE A 61 19.59 3.17 -9.59
N THR A 62 19.69 2.05 -10.31
CA THR A 62 19.55 2.07 -11.76
C THR A 62 18.10 2.37 -12.16
N VAL A 63 17.87 2.73 -13.43
CA VAL A 63 16.51 2.91 -13.97
C VAL A 63 15.69 1.62 -13.85
N THR A 64 16.29 0.47 -14.15
CA THR A 64 15.63 -0.83 -14.07
C THR A 64 15.26 -1.22 -12.64
N ASP A 65 16.16 -1.01 -11.68
CA ASP A 65 15.85 -1.28 -10.27
C ASP A 65 14.78 -0.32 -9.75
N SER A 66 14.82 0.94 -10.16
CA SER A 66 13.81 1.95 -9.79
C SER A 66 12.43 1.59 -10.34
N HIS A 67 12.34 1.02 -11.54
CA HIS A 67 11.09 0.47 -12.07
C HIS A 67 10.62 -0.73 -11.27
N THR A 68 11.52 -1.66 -10.94
CA THR A 68 11.18 -2.82 -10.09
C THR A 68 10.61 -2.35 -8.75
N LEU A 69 11.27 -1.40 -8.09
CA LEU A 69 10.80 -0.84 -6.83
C LEU A 69 9.41 -0.24 -6.97
N ARG A 70 9.19 0.68 -7.92
CA ARG A 70 7.86 1.28 -8.14
C ARG A 70 6.77 0.24 -8.41
N ILE A 71 7.06 -0.76 -9.24
CA ILE A 71 6.08 -1.81 -9.57
C ILE A 71 5.67 -2.54 -8.30
N TRP A 72 6.62 -3.10 -7.56
CA TRP A 72 6.31 -3.96 -6.44
C TRP A 72 5.80 -3.20 -5.21
N ASP A 73 6.13 -1.92 -5.11
CA ASP A 73 5.54 -0.97 -4.16
C ASP A 73 4.05 -0.77 -4.49
N GLN A 74 3.73 -0.45 -5.75
CA GLN A 74 2.35 -0.24 -6.18
C GLN A 74 1.50 -1.51 -6.23
N LEU A 75 2.12 -2.68 -6.45
CA LEU A 75 1.40 -3.94 -6.49
C LEU A 75 0.80 -4.33 -5.14
N VAL A 76 1.19 -3.69 -4.02
CA VAL A 76 0.61 -3.90 -2.68
C VAL A 76 -0.81 -3.34 -2.54
N ASP A 77 -1.22 -2.43 -3.44
CA ASP A 77 -2.59 -1.91 -3.53
C ASP A 77 -3.37 -2.43 -4.74
N SER A 78 -2.77 -3.29 -5.56
CA SER A 78 -3.38 -3.67 -6.85
C SER A 78 -4.35 -4.84 -6.67
N GLU A 79 -5.64 -4.65 -6.91
CA GLU A 79 -6.63 -5.77 -6.87
C GLU A 79 -6.71 -6.57 -8.17
N VAL A 80 -6.44 -5.92 -9.30
CA VAL A 80 -6.57 -6.51 -10.63
C VAL A 80 -5.34 -6.14 -11.44
N LEU A 81 -4.63 -7.16 -11.90
CA LEU A 81 -3.66 -6.97 -12.96
C LEU A 81 -4.32 -7.04 -14.32
N PRO A 82 -3.97 -6.15 -15.25
CA PRO A 82 -4.24 -6.36 -16.66
C PRO A 82 -3.72 -7.74 -17.12
N SER A 83 -4.47 -8.39 -18.01
CA SER A 83 -4.10 -9.67 -18.60
C SER A 83 -2.83 -9.52 -19.44
N GLN A 84 -1.66 -9.87 -18.88
CA GLN A 84 -0.36 -9.64 -19.49
C GLN A 84 0.51 -10.91 -19.51
N PRO A 85 1.57 -10.96 -20.35
CA PRO A 85 2.47 -12.12 -20.44
C PRO A 85 3.33 -12.35 -19.19
N VAL A 86 3.48 -11.34 -18.31
CA VAL A 86 4.11 -11.47 -17.00
C VAL A 86 3.02 -11.52 -15.93
N SER A 87 2.88 -12.67 -15.26
CA SER A 87 1.96 -12.80 -14.13
C SER A 87 2.61 -12.17 -12.90
N TYR A 88 2.18 -10.96 -12.53
CA TYR A 88 2.48 -10.43 -11.18
C TYR A 88 1.52 -10.99 -10.12
N THR A 89 0.62 -11.89 -10.52
CA THR A 89 -0.37 -12.54 -9.64
C THR A 89 0.26 -13.74 -8.95
N TYR A 90 -0.15 -14.00 -7.71
CA TYR A 90 0.30 -15.18 -6.95
C TYR A 90 -0.48 -16.47 -7.27
N GLY A 91 -1.56 -16.38 -8.07
CA GLY A 91 -2.53 -17.47 -8.23
C GLY A 91 -2.94 -18.10 -6.89
N ASN A 92 -3.28 -19.39 -6.91
CA ASN A 92 -3.71 -20.15 -5.73
C ASN A 92 -2.54 -20.54 -4.78
N ALA A 93 -1.31 -20.10 -5.03
CA ALA A 93 -0.13 -20.55 -4.28
C ALA A 93 0.13 -19.78 -2.97
N GLY A 94 -0.55 -18.64 -2.76
CA GLY A 94 -0.25 -17.71 -1.68
C GLY A 94 -1.33 -17.51 -0.62
N PHE A 95 -2.48 -18.21 -0.69
CA PHE A 95 -3.58 -17.98 0.24
C PHE A 95 -3.83 -19.23 1.10
N TYR A 96 -3.65 -19.11 2.42
CA TYR A 96 -4.33 -20.00 3.36
C TYR A 96 -5.85 -19.90 3.19
N THR A 97 -6.50 -21.05 3.13
CA THR A 97 -7.96 -21.12 3.19
C THR A 97 -8.43 -20.48 4.49
N PRO A 98 -9.39 -19.53 4.44
CA PRO A 98 -10.00 -18.99 5.64
C PRO A 98 -10.50 -20.11 6.55
N PRO A 99 -10.38 -19.99 7.89
CA PRO A 99 -10.91 -20.99 8.79
C PRO A 99 -12.42 -21.15 8.58
N ASN A 100 -12.92 -22.38 8.68
CA ASN A 100 -14.36 -22.63 8.55
C ASN A 100 -15.12 -21.87 9.65
N PRO A 101 -15.94 -20.87 9.31
CA PRO A 101 -16.60 -20.03 10.30
C PRO A 101 -17.58 -20.83 11.18
N LEU A 102 -18.20 -21.90 10.66
CA LEU A 102 -19.10 -22.74 11.46
C LEU A 102 -18.39 -23.43 12.64
N LEU A 103 -17.08 -23.68 12.50
CA LEU A 103 -16.27 -24.31 13.55
C LEU A 103 -15.54 -23.25 14.39
N ALA A 104 -14.93 -22.27 13.73
CA ALA A 104 -14.08 -21.29 14.40
C ALA A 104 -14.87 -20.20 15.13
N CYS A 105 -16.15 -19.99 14.78
CA CYS A 105 -16.99 -18.90 15.27
C CYS A 105 -18.21 -19.36 16.06
N ALA A 106 -18.12 -20.52 16.73
CA ALA A 106 -19.23 -21.04 17.53
C ALA A 106 -19.69 -20.02 18.58
N GLY A 107 -20.97 -19.64 18.52
CA GLY A 107 -21.56 -18.65 19.43
C GLY A 107 -21.34 -17.17 19.06
N LYS A 108 -20.72 -16.88 17.91
CA LYS A 108 -20.53 -15.52 17.38
C LYS A 108 -21.30 -15.31 16.08
N ASN A 109 -21.50 -14.06 15.68
CA ASN A 109 -22.05 -13.74 14.37
C ASN A 109 -21.03 -14.07 13.27
N HIS A 110 -21.41 -14.94 12.34
CA HIS A 110 -20.52 -15.42 11.29
C HIS A 110 -21.20 -15.62 9.92
N ALA A 111 -22.32 -14.93 9.69
CA ALA A 111 -23.14 -15.08 8.50
C ALA A 111 -22.54 -14.43 7.25
N ARG A 112 -21.65 -13.46 7.43
CA ARG A 112 -21.01 -12.71 6.33
C ARG A 112 -19.57 -12.42 6.67
N GLN A 113 -18.66 -12.72 5.75
CA GLN A 113 -17.28 -12.27 5.85
C GLN A 113 -17.21 -10.79 5.45
N ILE A 114 -16.64 -9.98 6.33
CA ILE A 114 -16.49 -8.53 6.13
C ILE A 114 -15.08 -8.20 5.66
N TRP A 115 -14.08 -8.98 6.10
CA TRP A 115 -12.71 -8.82 5.68
C TRP A 115 -11.90 -10.12 5.82
N PRO A 116 -11.01 -10.45 4.86
CA PRO A 116 -10.98 -9.90 3.50
C PRO A 116 -12.29 -10.20 2.74
N THR A 117 -12.52 -9.47 1.66
CA THR A 117 -13.83 -9.31 0.97
C THR A 117 -14.54 -10.64 0.68
N SER A 118 -15.89 -10.64 0.72
CA SER A 118 -16.70 -11.83 0.39
C SER A 118 -16.65 -12.24 -1.09
N LYS A 119 -15.91 -11.50 -1.94
CA LYS A 119 -15.69 -11.80 -3.36
C LYS A 119 -14.41 -12.59 -3.60
N PHE A 120 -13.68 -12.94 -2.55
CA PHE A 120 -12.48 -13.77 -2.67
C PHE A 120 -12.88 -15.22 -2.98
N ASP A 121 -12.77 -15.61 -4.25
CA ASP A 121 -12.81 -17.01 -4.67
C ASP A 121 -11.39 -17.59 -4.63
N ALA A 122 -11.11 -18.39 -3.61
CA ALA A 122 -9.80 -19.02 -3.41
C ALA A 122 -9.42 -19.97 -4.56
N ASP A 123 -10.37 -20.41 -5.38
CA ASP A 123 -10.14 -21.37 -6.45
C ASP A 123 -9.81 -20.68 -7.79
N THR A 124 -10.20 -19.41 -7.99
CA THR A 124 -10.10 -18.72 -9.29
C THR A 124 -9.46 -17.34 -9.26
N ALA A 125 -9.23 -16.75 -8.08
CA ALA A 125 -8.69 -15.39 -7.98
C ALA A 125 -7.17 -15.34 -8.16
N SER A 126 -6.74 -14.72 -9.26
CA SER A 126 -5.40 -14.17 -9.40
C SER A 126 -5.34 -12.83 -8.65
N VAL A 127 -4.58 -12.77 -7.57
CA VAL A 127 -4.45 -11.56 -6.76
C VAL A 127 -3.04 -11.02 -6.88
N THR A 128 -2.93 -9.72 -7.11
CA THR A 128 -1.77 -8.93 -6.67
C THR A 128 -2.06 -8.42 -5.28
N SER A 129 -1.02 -8.35 -4.46
CA SER A 129 -1.13 -8.05 -3.03
C SER A 129 -2.16 -6.96 -2.81
N ARG A 130 -3.21 -7.34 -2.10
CA ARG A 130 -4.01 -6.39 -1.34
C ARG A 130 -4.73 -7.09 -0.22
N PHE A 131 -5.36 -8.24 -0.50
CA PHE A 131 -6.04 -9.02 0.53
C PHE A 131 -5.81 -10.53 0.46
N GLY A 132 -4.52 -10.91 0.52
CA GLY A 132 -4.09 -12.17 1.17
C GLY A 132 -4.97 -12.55 2.37
N PRO A 133 -5.08 -13.82 2.82
CA PRO A 133 -5.57 -14.09 4.17
C PRO A 133 -4.79 -13.31 5.24
N TYR A 134 -3.61 -12.79 4.88
CA TYR A 134 -2.67 -12.00 5.65
C TYR A 134 -2.94 -10.49 5.68
N SER A 135 -4.13 -10.02 5.30
CA SER A 135 -4.42 -8.58 5.17
C SER A 135 -5.63 -8.17 6.03
N PRO A 136 -5.62 -6.99 6.70
CA PRO A 136 -5.08 -5.66 6.31
C PRO A 136 -3.77 -5.25 6.98
N PHE A 137 -2.92 -6.22 7.15
CA PHE A 137 -2.07 -6.29 8.31
C PHE A 137 -0.69 -5.67 8.06
N PHE A 138 -0.34 -5.51 6.77
CA PHE A 138 0.78 -4.70 6.30
C PHE A 138 0.36 -3.41 5.61
N HIS A 139 -0.94 -3.14 5.56
CA HIS A 139 -1.43 -1.94 4.89
C HIS A 139 -1.46 -0.78 5.88
N PHE A 140 -1.77 -0.99 7.17
CA PHE A 140 -1.65 0.09 8.18
C PHE A 140 -0.93 -0.35 9.45
N PRO A 141 0.35 -0.78 9.41
CA PRO A 141 1.03 -1.12 10.64
C PRO A 141 1.32 0.14 11.45
N HIS A 142 1.41 -0.04 12.76
CA HIS A 142 1.85 1.04 13.63
C HIS A 142 3.31 1.41 13.29
N LEU A 143 3.62 2.71 13.32
CA LEU A 143 5.01 3.17 13.28
C LEU A 143 5.78 2.58 14.46
N GLY A 144 6.86 1.85 14.18
CA GLY A 144 7.63 1.12 15.19
C GLY A 144 6.95 -0.15 15.72
N GLY A 145 5.87 -0.60 15.08
CA GLY A 145 5.18 -1.84 15.40
C GLY A 145 5.93 -3.09 14.92
N ALA A 146 5.55 -4.24 15.47
CA ALA A 146 6.18 -5.52 15.15
C ALA A 146 6.01 -5.92 13.67
N ASP A 147 4.89 -5.55 13.03
CA ASP A 147 4.61 -5.91 11.64
C ASP A 147 5.49 -5.12 10.66
N LEU A 148 5.65 -3.80 10.90
CA LEU A 148 6.58 -2.98 10.12
C LEU A 148 8.03 -3.46 10.29
N GLN A 149 8.42 -3.84 11.51
CA GLN A 149 9.76 -4.40 11.75
C GLN A 149 9.95 -5.76 11.06
N ALA A 150 8.94 -6.63 11.06
CA ALA A 150 9.03 -7.93 10.40
C ALA A 150 9.20 -7.78 8.87
N LEU A 151 8.48 -6.84 8.26
CA LEU A 151 8.68 -6.47 6.86
C LEU A 151 10.02 -5.82 6.60
N HIS A 152 10.47 -4.91 7.47
CA HIS A 152 11.81 -4.34 7.37
C HIS A 152 12.85 -5.46 7.34
N ASP A 153 12.84 -6.36 8.32
CA ASP A 153 13.87 -7.39 8.46
C ASP A 153 13.85 -8.36 7.27
N TRP A 154 12.67 -8.74 6.79
CA TRP A 154 12.54 -9.63 5.65
C TRP A 154 12.83 -8.92 4.31
N GLY A 155 12.35 -7.71 4.10
CA GLY A 155 12.64 -6.87 2.92
C GLY A 155 14.11 -6.46 2.84
N TRP A 156 14.78 -6.30 3.97
CA TRP A 156 16.23 -6.13 4.05
C TRP A 156 17.00 -7.45 3.96
N GLY A 157 16.35 -8.62 4.00
CA GLY A 157 17.02 -9.92 4.01
C GLY A 157 17.90 -10.14 5.24
N ILE A 158 17.53 -9.52 6.36
CA ILE A 158 18.07 -9.79 7.70
C ILE A 158 17.54 -11.14 8.20
N THR A 159 16.28 -11.44 7.90
CA THR A 159 15.65 -12.76 8.07
C THR A 159 15.23 -13.31 6.72
N ASP A 160 15.24 -14.63 6.57
CA ASP A 160 14.67 -15.35 5.41
C ASP A 160 13.17 -15.60 5.55
N THR A 161 12.64 -15.39 6.76
CA THR A 161 11.28 -15.75 7.15
C THR A 161 10.47 -14.49 7.41
N LEU A 162 9.42 -14.27 6.61
CA LEU A 162 8.42 -13.25 6.90
C LEU A 162 7.42 -13.80 7.91
N ARG A 163 7.32 -13.17 9.08
CA ARG A 163 6.28 -13.47 10.07
C ARG A 163 5.30 -12.31 10.09
N GLY A 164 4.02 -12.64 10.00
CA GLY A 164 2.94 -11.68 10.14
C GLY A 164 1.73 -12.37 10.71
N TYR A 165 0.70 -11.62 11.03
CA TYR A 165 -0.62 -12.13 11.35
C TYR A 165 -1.51 -12.35 10.10
N GLU A 166 -2.47 -13.25 10.19
CA GLU A 166 -3.63 -13.36 9.29
C GLU A 166 -4.90 -13.02 10.05
N ALA A 167 -5.78 -12.24 9.42
CA ALA A 167 -6.96 -11.66 10.04
C ALA A 167 -8.20 -12.02 9.23
N TYR A 168 -9.26 -12.35 9.96
CA TYR A 168 -10.57 -12.53 9.37
C TYR A 168 -11.65 -11.97 10.28
N ALA A 169 -12.62 -11.29 9.68
CA ALA A 169 -13.81 -10.82 10.36
C ALA A 169 -15.05 -11.37 9.68
N TRP A 170 -15.92 -12.01 10.48
CA TRP A 170 -17.29 -12.27 10.10
C TRP A 170 -18.25 -11.51 11.01
N GLY A 171 -19.38 -11.11 10.44
CA GLY A 171 -20.48 -10.45 11.15
C GLY A 171 -21.83 -11.02 10.74
N ARG A 172 -22.88 -10.25 11.02
CA ARG A 172 -24.24 -10.48 10.54
C ARG A 172 -24.31 -10.16 9.04
N LEU A 173 -25.38 -10.63 8.38
CA LEU A 173 -25.63 -10.29 6.96
C LEU A 173 -25.72 -8.77 6.71
N THR A 174 -26.14 -8.02 7.73
CA THR A 174 -26.31 -6.57 7.72
C THR A 174 -25.06 -5.80 8.10
N ASP A 175 -24.04 -6.47 8.65
CA ASP A 175 -22.78 -5.80 8.93
C ASP A 175 -22.04 -5.68 7.59
N LEU A 176 -21.56 -4.48 7.28
CA LEU A 176 -20.92 -4.11 6.02
C LEU A 176 -19.48 -3.63 6.25
N THR A 177 -19.11 -3.33 7.50
CA THR A 177 -17.78 -2.85 7.89
C THR A 177 -17.21 -3.67 9.05
N LEU A 178 -15.89 -3.69 9.18
CA LEU A 178 -15.22 -4.36 10.30
C LEU A 178 -15.78 -3.87 11.63
N MET A 179 -15.91 -2.56 11.78
CA MET A 179 -16.39 -1.94 13.01
C MET A 179 -17.81 -2.37 13.35
N GLN A 180 -18.69 -2.53 12.36
CA GLN A 180 -20.01 -3.10 12.58
C GLN A 180 -19.92 -4.56 13.04
N ALA A 181 -19.05 -5.39 12.46
CA ALA A 181 -18.86 -6.75 12.94
C ALA A 181 -18.36 -6.77 14.40
N VAL A 182 -17.35 -5.96 14.73
CA VAL A 182 -16.80 -5.87 16.10
C VAL A 182 -17.87 -5.42 17.10
N ALA A 183 -18.63 -4.35 16.78
CA ALA A 183 -19.68 -3.82 17.65
C ALA A 183 -20.85 -4.79 17.85
N ASN A 184 -21.10 -5.68 16.88
CA ASN A 184 -22.23 -6.62 16.91
C ASN A 184 -21.81 -8.05 17.23
N ASP A 185 -20.77 -8.25 18.02
CA ASP A 185 -20.32 -9.57 18.46
C ASP A 185 -19.99 -10.53 17.30
N GLY A 186 -19.37 -9.96 16.26
CA GLY A 186 -18.81 -10.68 15.13
C GLY A 186 -17.67 -11.62 15.54
N CYS A 187 -17.40 -12.58 14.66
CA CYS A 187 -16.26 -13.47 14.80
C CYS A 187 -15.01 -12.81 14.26
N ILE A 188 -14.05 -12.51 15.13
CA ILE A 188 -12.76 -11.94 14.78
C ILE A 188 -11.68 -12.98 15.06
N ILE A 189 -10.90 -13.31 14.05
CA ILE A 189 -9.79 -14.26 14.16
C ILE A 189 -8.52 -13.54 13.73
N THR A 190 -7.51 -13.58 14.59
CA THR A 190 -6.15 -13.12 14.29
C THR A 190 -5.16 -14.18 14.75
N ARG A 191 -4.21 -14.59 13.91
CA ARG A 191 -3.10 -15.47 14.34
C ARG A 191 -1.81 -15.15 13.62
N THR A 192 -0.68 -15.26 14.31
CA THR A 192 0.66 -15.14 13.70
C THR A 192 0.99 -16.41 12.92
N VAL A 193 1.52 -16.22 11.71
CA VAL A 193 1.88 -17.24 10.74
C VAL A 193 3.20 -16.88 10.07
N THR A 194 3.88 -17.89 9.53
CA THR A 194 4.96 -17.66 8.57
C THR A 194 4.31 -17.46 7.20
N ILE A 195 4.62 -16.34 6.56
CA ILE A 195 4.07 -15.98 5.27
C ILE A 195 5.03 -16.46 4.19
N SER A 196 4.52 -17.28 3.29
CA SER A 196 5.29 -17.76 2.13
C SER A 196 5.10 -16.78 0.98
N MET A 197 6.17 -16.12 0.59
CA MET A 197 6.21 -15.25 -0.59
C MET A 197 7.00 -15.96 -1.70
N PRO A 198 6.64 -15.79 -2.99
CA PRO A 198 7.35 -16.43 -4.09
C PRO A 198 8.66 -15.70 -4.47
N TRP A 199 8.97 -14.59 -3.81
CA TRP A 199 10.25 -13.89 -3.92
C TRP A 199 11.10 -14.11 -2.69
N GLU A 200 12.40 -14.00 -2.91
CA GLU A 200 13.41 -14.18 -1.89
C GLU A 200 13.42 -13.00 -0.92
N ALA A 201 13.59 -13.29 0.37
CA ALA A 201 13.85 -12.26 1.36
C ALA A 201 15.08 -11.44 0.96
N GLY A 202 15.00 -10.12 1.13
CA GLY A 202 16.06 -9.21 0.72
C GLY A 202 16.11 -8.91 -0.78
N SER A 203 15.19 -9.41 -1.61
CA SER A 203 15.09 -8.97 -3.00
C SER A 203 14.55 -7.53 -3.11
N LEU A 204 14.60 -6.93 -4.31
CA LEU A 204 14.00 -5.61 -4.53
C LEU A 204 12.46 -5.66 -4.41
N GLU A 205 11.85 -6.77 -4.79
CA GLU A 205 10.42 -7.03 -4.61
C GLU A 205 10.03 -7.03 -3.13
N ALA A 206 10.78 -7.78 -2.31
CA ALA A 206 10.57 -7.83 -0.86
C ALA A 206 10.78 -6.45 -0.21
N PHE A 207 11.81 -5.73 -0.65
CA PHE A 207 12.10 -4.38 -0.14
C PHE A 207 11.03 -3.38 -0.54
N ALA A 208 10.51 -3.44 -1.77
CA ALA A 208 9.43 -2.57 -2.23
C ALA A 208 8.14 -2.79 -1.44
N THR A 209 7.78 -4.05 -1.11
CA THR A 209 6.66 -4.31 -0.20
C THR A 209 6.85 -3.64 1.17
N TYR A 210 8.07 -3.62 1.69
CA TYR A 210 8.37 -2.89 2.92
C TYR A 210 8.24 -1.36 2.75
N LEU A 211 8.72 -0.79 1.64
CA LEU A 211 8.64 0.65 1.38
C LEU A 211 7.18 1.15 1.35
N HIS A 212 6.32 0.40 0.66
CA HIS A 212 4.89 0.68 0.59
C HIS A 212 4.29 0.72 2.00
N THR A 213 4.51 -0.37 2.75
CA THR A 213 4.01 -0.49 4.11
C THR A 213 4.57 0.58 5.06
N LEU A 214 5.82 1.01 4.87
CA LEU A 214 6.40 2.12 5.62
C LEU A 214 5.67 3.43 5.30
N ALA A 215 5.39 3.69 4.03
CA ALA A 215 4.67 4.89 3.62
C ALA A 215 3.25 4.90 4.21
N ASP A 216 2.52 3.79 4.16
CA ASP A 216 1.18 3.71 4.75
C ASP A 216 1.20 3.86 6.27
N ALA A 217 2.18 3.25 6.96
CA ALA A 217 2.35 3.43 8.41
C ALA A 217 2.46 4.91 8.79
N HIS A 218 3.08 5.72 7.94
CA HIS A 218 3.16 7.16 8.11
C HIS A 218 1.85 7.86 7.77
N SER A 219 1.26 7.62 6.58
CA SER A 219 0.09 8.39 6.15
C SER A 219 -1.16 8.07 6.98
N HIS A 220 -1.32 6.81 7.40
CA HIS A 220 -2.48 6.32 8.14
C HIS A 220 -2.31 6.29 9.67
N ALA A 221 -1.24 6.89 10.22
CA ALA A 221 -0.98 6.86 11.66
C ALA A 221 -2.17 7.34 12.50
N ASP A 222 -2.82 8.45 12.13
CA ASP A 222 -3.99 8.98 12.84
C ASP A 222 -5.21 8.05 12.72
N CYS A 223 -5.37 7.36 11.59
CA CYS A 223 -6.43 6.37 11.43
C CYS A 223 -6.20 5.19 12.38
N VAL A 224 -4.98 4.67 12.43
CA VAL A 224 -4.60 3.57 13.33
C VAL A 224 -4.83 3.96 14.79
N ASP A 225 -4.41 5.17 15.19
CA ASP A 225 -4.63 5.70 16.54
C ASP A 225 -6.13 5.85 16.86
N ALA A 226 -6.93 6.37 15.91
CA ALA A 226 -8.38 6.52 16.08
C ALA A 226 -9.09 5.16 16.23
N LEU A 227 -8.70 4.17 15.43
CA LEU A 227 -9.22 2.80 15.51
C LEU A 227 -8.85 2.11 16.81
N ALA A 228 -7.62 2.33 17.31
CA ALA A 228 -7.18 1.82 18.60
C ALA A 228 -7.91 2.48 19.79
N ALA A 229 -8.31 3.74 19.64
CA ALA A 229 -9.08 4.49 20.65
C ALA A 229 -10.59 4.22 20.62
N HIS A 230 -11.10 3.61 19.54
CA HIS A 230 -12.52 3.29 19.39
C HIS A 230 -13.00 2.32 20.50
N THR A 231 -14.30 2.32 20.82
CA THR A 231 -14.90 1.41 21.82
C THR A 231 -16.05 0.60 21.23
N PRO A 232 -15.92 -0.74 21.08
CA PRO A 232 -14.69 -1.52 21.27
C PRO A 232 -13.59 -1.12 20.26
N PRO A 233 -12.30 -1.32 20.59
CA PRO A 233 -11.20 -0.99 19.70
C PRO A 233 -11.23 -1.89 18.47
N ALA A 234 -10.80 -1.35 17.33
CA ALA A 234 -10.65 -2.17 16.13
C ALA A 234 -9.54 -3.22 16.36
N PRO A 235 -9.73 -4.46 15.87
CA PRO A 235 -8.72 -5.50 16.00
C PRO A 235 -7.49 -5.26 15.11
N TRP A 236 -7.59 -4.37 14.12
CA TRP A 236 -6.52 -3.98 13.19
C TRP A 236 -6.85 -2.67 12.48
N GLY A 237 -5.84 -2.04 11.86
CA GLY A 237 -6.00 -0.86 11.02
C GLY A 237 -6.80 -1.18 9.76
N THR A 238 -7.79 -0.35 9.41
CA THR A 238 -8.58 -0.49 8.18
C THR A 238 -9.28 0.83 7.82
N HIS A 239 -9.53 1.07 6.54
CA HIS A 239 -10.40 2.16 6.15
C HIS A 239 -11.86 1.94 6.56
N THR A 240 -12.54 3.04 6.83
CA THR A 240 -13.99 3.11 7.05
C THR A 240 -14.67 3.78 5.87
N VAL A 241 -15.91 3.42 5.57
CA VAL A 241 -16.73 4.18 4.60
C VAL A 241 -17.65 5.11 5.39
N PRO A 242 -17.58 6.44 5.20
CA PRO A 242 -18.35 7.41 5.97
C PRO A 242 -19.86 7.13 5.98
N ALA A 243 -20.41 6.76 4.81
CA ALA A 243 -21.83 6.46 4.66
C ALA A 243 -22.29 5.20 5.42
N LEU A 244 -21.35 4.38 5.90
CA LEU A 244 -21.57 3.11 6.59
C LEU A 244 -20.95 3.06 8.00
N GLY A 245 -20.32 4.13 8.50
CA GLY A 245 -19.69 4.15 9.83
C GLY A 245 -19.22 5.51 10.33
N ASP A 246 -19.60 5.77 11.60
CA ASP A 246 -19.09 6.69 12.63
C ASP A 246 -18.14 7.86 12.26
N ASP A 247 -18.66 9.09 12.31
CA ASP A 247 -17.88 10.34 12.20
C ASP A 247 -16.69 10.45 13.18
N SER A 248 -16.65 9.63 14.25
CA SER A 248 -15.54 9.62 15.21
C SER A 248 -14.23 9.02 14.69
N VAL A 249 -14.25 8.36 13.53
CA VAL A 249 -13.06 7.78 12.87
C VAL A 249 -12.73 8.47 11.54
N TYR A 250 -12.99 9.79 11.44
CA TYR A 250 -12.74 10.60 10.24
C TYR A 250 -11.36 10.39 9.59
N ALA A 251 -10.32 10.13 10.38
CA ALA A 251 -8.98 9.84 9.89
C ALA A 251 -8.91 8.59 8.98
N CYS A 252 -9.83 7.64 9.13
CA CYS A 252 -9.92 6.39 8.37
C CYS A 252 -10.87 6.45 7.18
N ASP A 253 -11.61 7.54 7.03
CA ASP A 253 -12.69 7.66 6.07
C ASP A 253 -12.19 7.64 4.64
N TYR A 254 -12.53 6.59 3.89
CA TYR A 254 -12.17 6.43 2.50
C TYR A 254 -13.37 5.92 1.70
N ASN A 255 -13.69 6.60 0.59
CA ASN A 255 -14.76 6.19 -0.32
C ASN A 255 -14.21 5.84 -1.70
N PRO A 256 -13.81 4.58 -1.95
CA PRO A 256 -13.21 4.18 -3.23
C PRO A 256 -14.16 4.30 -4.42
N THR A 257 -15.48 4.32 -4.19
CA THR A 257 -16.45 4.49 -5.29
C THR A 257 -16.54 5.93 -5.79
N SER A 258 -16.12 6.88 -4.95
CA SER A 258 -16.14 8.31 -5.26
C SER A 258 -15.06 9.01 -4.43
N PRO A 259 -13.76 8.77 -4.69
CA PRO A 259 -12.69 9.37 -3.92
C PRO A 259 -12.78 10.89 -3.98
N GLN A 260 -12.61 11.57 -2.85
CA GLN A 260 -12.74 13.03 -2.73
C GLN A 260 -11.51 13.63 -2.05
N ASN A 261 -11.29 14.93 -2.26
CA ASN A 261 -10.18 15.67 -1.64
C ASN A 261 -10.26 15.71 -0.09
N ASP A 262 -11.40 15.38 0.51
CA ASP A 262 -11.62 15.40 1.96
C ASP A 262 -11.67 14.01 2.60
N ASP A 263 -11.44 12.93 1.84
CA ASP A 263 -11.25 11.58 2.37
C ASP A 263 -9.78 11.32 2.76
N ALA A 264 -9.49 10.15 3.35
CA ALA A 264 -8.17 9.80 3.89
C ALA A 264 -7.05 9.96 2.87
N HIS A 265 -7.28 9.57 1.61
CA HIS A 265 -6.32 9.69 0.52
C HIS A 265 -6.30 11.11 -0.04
N GLY A 266 -7.48 11.74 -0.12
CA GLY A 266 -7.67 13.12 -0.49
C GLY A 266 -6.79 14.08 0.31
N ARG A 267 -6.78 13.87 1.63
CA ARG A 267 -6.09 14.71 2.61
C ARG A 267 -4.57 14.56 2.59
N GLU A 268 -4.04 13.48 2.01
CA GLU A 268 -2.60 13.33 1.81
C GLU A 268 -2.02 14.44 0.91
N PHE A 269 -2.84 15.03 0.05
CA PHE A 269 -2.42 16.04 -0.93
C PHE A 269 -3.02 17.43 -0.63
N GLY A 270 -2.41 18.45 -1.24
CA GLY A 270 -2.76 19.85 -1.03
C GLY A 270 -2.05 20.46 0.18
N SER A 271 -2.39 21.69 0.57
CA SER A 271 -1.73 22.39 1.69
C SER A 271 -2.61 22.55 2.93
N THR A 272 -3.81 21.98 2.88
CA THR A 272 -4.89 22.27 3.83
C THR A 272 -4.87 21.34 5.05
N TYR A 273 -4.35 20.13 4.92
CA TYR A 273 -4.55 19.07 5.90
C TYR A 273 -3.28 18.72 6.68
N THR A 274 -3.46 18.18 7.88
CA THR A 274 -2.38 17.62 8.70
C THR A 274 -1.76 16.38 8.06
N ASP A 275 -2.59 15.61 7.36
CA ASP A 275 -2.28 14.36 6.67
C ASP A 275 -1.17 14.61 5.63
N THR A 276 -1.24 15.73 4.92
CA THR A 276 -0.18 16.25 4.04
C THR A 276 1.22 16.25 4.69
N GLN A 277 1.34 16.66 5.96
CA GLN A 277 2.64 16.68 6.63
C GLN A 277 3.15 15.26 6.91
N ARG A 278 2.25 14.31 7.18
CA ARG A 278 2.58 12.89 7.32
C ARG A 278 3.00 12.28 5.99
N THR A 279 2.33 12.62 4.90
CA THR A 279 2.69 12.25 3.52
C THR A 279 4.11 12.73 3.16
N ILE A 280 4.48 13.96 3.54
CA ILE A 280 5.86 14.46 3.39
C ILE A 280 6.84 13.67 4.27
N ALA A 281 6.46 13.37 5.51
CA ALA A 281 7.30 12.55 6.41
C ALA A 281 7.50 11.12 5.86
N ALA A 282 6.45 10.52 5.30
CA ALA A 282 6.47 9.23 4.62
C ALA A 282 7.47 9.25 3.46
N ALA A 283 7.36 10.23 2.56
CA ALA A 283 8.27 10.38 1.42
C ALA A 283 9.74 10.51 1.86
N ARG A 284 10.01 11.24 2.96
CA ARG A 284 11.36 11.37 3.52
C ARG A 284 11.85 10.06 4.15
N ALA A 285 10.99 9.32 4.84
CA ALA A 285 11.32 8.03 5.44
C ALA A 285 11.65 6.98 4.37
N VAL A 286 10.79 6.87 3.34
CA VAL A 286 11.04 6.03 2.15
C VAL A 286 12.34 6.42 1.48
N TYR A 287 12.62 7.73 1.31
CA TYR A 287 13.89 8.17 0.74
C TYR A 287 15.11 7.78 1.59
N ALA A 288 14.99 7.81 2.92
CA ALA A 288 16.05 7.41 3.82
C ALA A 288 16.36 5.91 3.69
N GLU A 289 15.33 5.06 3.63
CA GLU A 289 15.47 3.61 3.39
C GLU A 289 16.09 3.32 2.03
N LEU A 290 15.59 3.95 0.97
CA LEU A 290 16.16 3.84 -0.38
C LEU A 290 17.64 4.26 -0.39
N SER A 291 17.97 5.39 0.25
CA SER A 291 19.35 5.89 0.31
C SER A 291 20.28 4.93 1.07
N ALA A 292 19.81 4.38 2.19
CA ALA A 292 20.54 3.39 2.97
C ALA A 292 20.76 2.11 2.16
N ARG A 293 19.71 1.62 1.49
CA ARG A 293 19.73 0.39 0.70
C ARG A 293 20.64 0.53 -0.52
N SER A 294 20.51 1.65 -1.22
CA SER A 294 21.39 2.05 -2.33
C SER A 294 22.85 2.01 -1.90
N TRP A 295 23.22 2.62 -0.79
CA TRP A 295 24.60 2.54 -0.28
C TRP A 295 25.05 1.11 0.01
N ALA A 296 24.22 0.34 0.71
CA ALA A 296 24.57 -0.98 1.20
C ALA A 296 24.71 -2.02 0.09
N ARG A 297 23.89 -1.95 -0.97
CA ARG A 297 23.72 -3.07 -1.91
C ARG A 297 23.62 -2.65 -3.38
N GLU A 298 22.47 -2.16 -3.84
CA GLU A 298 22.16 -2.07 -5.28
C GLU A 298 22.60 -0.76 -5.95
N GLY A 299 22.77 0.32 -5.19
CA GLY A 299 22.99 1.67 -5.73
C GLY A 299 24.20 1.79 -6.65
N VAL A 300 24.06 2.35 -7.84
CA VAL A 300 25.21 2.61 -8.72
C VAL A 300 25.80 4.00 -8.50
N TYR A 301 25.05 4.90 -7.86
CA TYR A 301 25.46 6.27 -7.56
C TYR A 301 25.28 6.60 -6.07
N VAL A 302 26.09 7.53 -5.58
CA VAL A 302 25.94 8.11 -4.25
C VAL A 302 24.57 8.79 -4.15
N PRO A 303 23.71 8.48 -3.16
CA PRO A 303 22.45 9.19 -2.95
C PRO A 303 22.64 10.70 -2.91
N LEU A 304 21.71 11.46 -3.51
CA LEU A 304 21.71 12.91 -3.36
C LEU A 304 21.36 13.27 -1.89
N PRO A 305 21.97 14.30 -1.30
CA PRO A 305 21.41 14.85 -0.07
C PRO A 305 20.05 15.49 -0.38
N LEU A 306 19.14 15.50 0.60
CA LEU A 306 17.86 16.22 0.50
C LEU A 306 18.03 17.72 0.20
N THR A 307 19.20 18.30 0.51
CA THR A 307 19.57 19.68 0.19
C THR A 307 20.14 19.89 -1.22
N ALA A 308 20.24 18.84 -2.05
CA ALA A 308 20.74 18.96 -3.41
C ALA A 308 19.86 19.87 -4.25
N THR A 309 20.45 20.84 -4.93
CA THR A 309 19.74 21.77 -5.80
C THR A 309 19.41 21.13 -7.14
N LEU A 310 18.16 21.25 -7.56
CA LEU A 310 17.58 20.75 -8.80
C LEU A 310 16.86 21.89 -9.52
N VAL A 311 16.74 21.79 -10.85
CA VAL A 311 15.85 22.65 -11.63
C VAL A 311 14.67 21.81 -12.09
N VAL A 312 13.53 21.96 -11.42
CA VAL A 312 12.31 21.18 -11.67
C VAL A 312 11.27 22.10 -12.27
N SER A 313 10.73 21.75 -13.44
CA SER A 313 9.78 22.57 -14.19
C SER A 313 10.27 24.01 -14.45
N GLY A 314 11.59 24.18 -14.61
CA GLY A 314 12.22 25.48 -14.84
C GLY A 314 12.48 26.31 -13.58
N GLU A 315 12.13 25.81 -12.40
CA GLU A 315 12.35 26.49 -11.12
C GLU A 315 13.45 25.80 -10.30
N GLU A 316 14.33 26.58 -9.69
CA GLU A 316 15.34 26.06 -8.76
C GLU A 316 14.71 25.68 -7.42
N THR A 317 14.98 24.47 -6.95
CA THR A 317 14.51 23.95 -5.66
C THR A 317 15.53 22.96 -5.09
N THR A 318 15.38 22.57 -3.83
CA THR A 318 16.12 21.41 -3.28
C THR A 318 15.37 20.11 -3.57
N LEU A 319 16.01 18.95 -3.45
CA LEU A 319 15.31 17.67 -3.51
C LEU A 319 14.16 17.63 -2.49
N ASP A 320 14.39 18.03 -1.24
CA ASP A 320 13.34 18.13 -0.22
C ASP A 320 12.22 19.09 -0.61
N GLY A 321 12.57 20.28 -1.10
CA GLY A 321 11.61 21.25 -1.61
C GLY A 321 10.79 20.70 -2.78
N ALA A 322 11.40 19.86 -3.62
CA ALA A 322 10.70 19.19 -4.71
C ALA A 322 9.69 18.15 -4.19
N LEU A 323 10.04 17.38 -3.16
CA LEU A 323 9.12 16.43 -2.49
C LEU A 323 7.95 17.15 -1.84
N VAL A 324 8.24 18.22 -1.09
CA VAL A 324 7.20 19.05 -0.45
C VAL A 324 6.25 19.60 -1.51
N ARG A 325 6.76 20.11 -2.64
CA ARG A 325 5.92 20.62 -3.73
C ARG A 325 5.12 19.54 -4.44
N PHE A 326 5.67 18.32 -4.60
CA PHE A 326 4.91 17.20 -5.16
C PHE A 326 3.64 16.93 -4.36
N VAL A 327 3.76 16.91 -3.02
CA VAL A 327 2.64 16.65 -2.11
C VAL A 327 1.69 17.85 -1.98
N THR A 328 2.25 19.06 -1.81
CA THR A 328 1.46 20.25 -1.42
C THR A 328 0.95 21.10 -2.58
N GLY A 329 1.50 20.91 -3.79
CA GLY A 329 1.27 21.82 -4.91
C GLY A 329 -0.09 21.69 -5.60
N TRP A 330 -0.85 20.64 -5.29
CA TRP A 330 -2.02 20.20 -6.05
C TRP A 330 -2.97 19.43 -5.14
N ASP A 331 -4.27 19.52 -5.42
CA ASP A 331 -5.28 18.73 -4.71
C ASP A 331 -5.34 17.29 -5.26
N TYR A 332 -5.91 16.36 -4.49
CA TYR A 332 -5.98 14.94 -4.85
C TYR A 332 -6.54 14.69 -6.26
N ASN A 333 -7.56 15.43 -6.68
CA ASN A 333 -8.17 15.36 -8.02
C ASN A 333 -7.34 15.98 -9.17
N GLU A 334 -6.07 16.34 -8.96
CA GLU A 334 -5.16 16.87 -9.99
C GLU A 334 -3.97 15.93 -10.37
N PRO A 335 -4.18 14.61 -10.55
CA PRO A 335 -3.07 13.66 -10.72
C PRO A 335 -2.25 13.89 -12.01
N ALA A 336 -2.86 14.41 -13.07
CA ALA A 336 -2.13 14.74 -14.31
C ALA A 336 -1.04 15.83 -14.08
N ARG A 337 -1.33 16.81 -13.22
CA ARG A 337 -0.37 17.87 -12.87
C ARG A 337 0.74 17.34 -11.98
N ARG A 338 0.38 16.50 -10.99
CA ARG A 338 1.35 15.77 -10.14
C ARG A 338 2.34 14.95 -10.96
N ARG A 339 1.83 14.14 -11.89
CA ARG A 339 2.66 13.32 -12.80
C ARG A 339 3.55 14.16 -13.70
N ALA A 340 3.03 15.23 -14.30
CA ALA A 340 3.86 16.11 -15.14
C ALA A 340 5.00 16.76 -14.34
N TYR A 341 4.72 17.15 -13.09
CA TYR A 341 5.75 17.64 -12.18
C TYR A 341 6.78 16.55 -11.84
N MET A 342 6.32 15.33 -11.56
CA MET A 342 7.17 14.19 -11.26
C MET A 342 8.06 13.79 -12.44
N ASP A 343 7.53 13.78 -13.66
CA ASP A 343 8.30 13.57 -14.90
C ASP A 343 9.41 14.62 -15.03
N SER A 344 9.11 15.88 -14.71
CA SER A 344 10.11 16.94 -14.70
C SER A 344 11.17 16.76 -13.61
N LEU A 345 10.77 16.31 -12.42
CA LEU A 345 11.70 15.97 -11.34
C LEU A 345 12.62 14.80 -11.75
N VAL A 346 12.08 13.74 -12.35
CA VAL A 346 12.88 12.62 -12.89
C VAL A 346 13.90 13.11 -13.90
N GLN A 347 13.50 13.98 -14.84
CA GLN A 347 14.44 14.56 -15.82
C GLN A 347 15.55 15.36 -15.13
N ALA A 348 15.21 16.18 -14.13
CA ALA A 348 16.17 16.95 -13.36
C ALA A 348 17.16 16.06 -12.60
N LEU A 349 16.68 14.96 -12.00
CA LEU A 349 17.48 13.97 -11.28
C LEU A 349 18.45 13.23 -12.22
N MET A 350 17.96 12.79 -13.39
CA MET A 350 18.78 12.10 -14.39
C MET A 350 19.84 13.01 -15.02
N ALA A 351 19.61 14.32 -15.05
CA ALA A 351 20.57 15.32 -15.52
C ALA A 351 21.64 15.69 -14.48
N GLN A 352 21.47 15.33 -13.20
CA GLN A 352 22.45 15.64 -12.17
C GLN A 352 23.78 14.91 -12.44
N PRO A 353 24.93 15.58 -12.28
CA PRO A 353 26.21 14.88 -12.21
C PRO A 353 26.23 13.94 -11.00
N ARG A 354 26.39 12.63 -11.24
CA ARG A 354 26.38 11.61 -10.18
C ARG A 354 27.79 11.06 -9.96
N THR A 355 28.14 10.85 -8.70
CA THR A 355 29.36 10.11 -8.33
C THR A 355 29.02 8.63 -8.24
N SER A 356 29.71 7.78 -8.99
CA SER A 356 29.51 6.33 -8.91
C SER A 356 29.98 5.77 -7.57
N VAL A 357 29.20 4.86 -6.99
CA VAL A 357 29.63 4.09 -5.81
C VAL A 357 30.73 3.12 -6.22
N ARG A 358 31.84 3.13 -5.49
CA ARG A 358 32.90 2.13 -5.63
C ARG A 358 32.76 1.12 -4.51
N ARG A 359 32.31 -0.09 -4.84
CA ARG A 359 32.22 -1.20 -3.88
C ARG A 359 33.46 -2.07 -3.93
N VAL A 360 33.97 -2.40 -2.75
CA VAL A 360 34.98 -3.44 -2.56
C VAL A 360 34.27 -4.62 -1.92
N TYR A 361 34.05 -5.67 -2.71
CA TYR A 361 33.47 -6.91 -2.20
C TYR A 361 34.58 -7.72 -1.52
N LEU A 362 34.46 -7.88 -0.20
CA LEU A 362 35.35 -8.76 0.55
C LEU A 362 34.85 -10.20 0.44
N PRO A 363 35.73 -11.19 0.19
CA PRO A 363 35.39 -12.60 0.28
C PRO A 363 34.60 -12.94 1.55
N LEU A 364 33.51 -13.71 1.40
CA LEU A 364 32.67 -14.21 2.51
C LEU A 364 33.49 -14.89 3.62
N ALA A 365 34.60 -15.56 3.26
CA ALA A 365 35.52 -16.20 4.20
C ALA A 365 36.22 -15.23 5.18
N MET A 366 36.12 -13.91 4.97
CA MET A 366 36.70 -12.88 5.85
C MET A 366 35.66 -12.21 6.77
N ARG A 367 34.38 -12.59 6.71
CA ARG A 367 33.43 -12.26 7.80
C ARG A 367 33.78 -13.14 8.98
N ASN A 368 34.47 -12.58 9.99
CA ASN A 368 34.60 -13.26 11.28
C ASN A 368 33.20 -13.57 11.82
N PRO A 369 32.98 -14.79 12.36
CA PRO A 369 31.69 -15.22 12.87
C PRO A 369 31.20 -14.36 14.05
#